data_AF-A0A6J4SJL7-F1
#
_entry.id   AF-A0A6J4SJL7-F1
#
_cell.length_a   1.000
_cell.length_b   1.000
_cell.length_c   1.000
_cell.angle_alpha   90.00
_cell.angle_beta   90.00
_cell.angle_gamma   90.00
#
_symmetry.space_group_name_H-M   'P 1'
#
loop_
_entity.id
_entity.type
_entity.pdbx_description
1 polymer ?
#
loop_
_entity_poly.entity_id
_entity_poly.type
_entity_poly.pdbx_seq_one_letter_code
_entity_poly.pdbx_strand_id
1 'polypeptide(L)'
;MANFIDFLEKVEAWVPDEADRIYVVLDNLSVHKAYDVLLFNLAHPRWEFVFQPKYAAYLNLIEPWWKTLKSLAIKRRAFETWEQIEEAVARAVDYWNGHRHPYVWGRRRRHRAVRRPGVGAMPTIPAVGG
;
A
#
# COMPACT_ATOMS: atom_id res chain seq x y z
N MET A 1 -14.07 -16.37 16.47
CA MET A 1 -13.35 -15.09 16.26
C MET A 1 -12.12 -15.46 15.45
N ALA A 2 -12.11 -15.17 14.14
CA ALA A 2 -10.92 -15.44 13.34
C ALA A 2 -9.82 -14.49 13.79
N ASN A 3 -8.68 -15.02 14.24
CA ASN A 3 -7.53 -14.21 14.63
C ASN A 3 -6.61 -14.00 13.42
N PHE A 4 -5.56 -13.21 13.57
CA PHE A 4 -4.65 -12.90 12.46
C PHE A 4 -3.89 -14.14 11.95
N ILE A 5 -3.65 -15.14 12.80
CA ILE A 5 -3.02 -16.41 12.42
C ILE A 5 -3.89 -17.21 11.47
N ASP A 6 -5.18 -17.36 11.79
CA ASP A 6 -6.14 -18.08 10.92
C ASP A 6 -6.17 -17.47 9.50
N PHE A 7 -5.91 -16.16 9.39
CA PHE A 7 -5.77 -15.49 8.11
C PHE A 7 -4.44 -15.80 7.41
N LEU A 8 -3.32 -15.78 8.14
CA LEU A 8 -2.01 -16.12 7.57
C LEU A 8 -1.95 -17.56 7.07
N GLU A 9 -2.54 -18.51 7.80
CA GLU A 9 -2.63 -19.92 7.37
C GLU A 9 -3.43 -20.09 6.07
N LYS A 10 -4.53 -19.32 5.91
CA LYS A 10 -5.28 -19.30 4.65
C LYS A 10 -4.46 -18.73 3.51
N VAL A 11 -3.69 -17.69 3.77
CA VAL A 11 -2.82 -17.09 2.76
C VAL A 11 -1.69 -18.05 2.37
N GLU A 12 -1.09 -18.77 3.32
CA GLU A 12 -0.10 -19.81 3.01
C GLU A 12 -0.68 -20.86 2.05
N ALA A 13 -1.91 -21.32 2.31
CA ALA A 13 -2.59 -22.26 1.42
C ALA A 13 -2.96 -21.70 0.04
N TRP A 14 -2.97 -20.37 -0.14
CA TRP A 14 -3.27 -19.72 -1.43
C TRP A 14 -2.02 -19.43 -2.25
N VAL A 15 -0.85 -19.27 -1.62
CA VAL A 15 0.40 -18.98 -2.31
C VAL A 15 0.99 -20.28 -2.84
N PRO A 16 1.35 -20.37 -4.14
CA PRO A 16 1.96 -21.58 -4.69
C PRO A 16 3.28 -21.94 -3.98
N ASP A 17 3.54 -23.23 -3.78
CA ASP A 17 4.73 -23.74 -3.10
C ASP A 17 6.04 -23.33 -3.80
N GLU A 18 5.98 -23.06 -5.10
CA GLU A 18 7.13 -22.63 -5.90
C GLU A 18 7.55 -21.18 -5.64
N ALA A 19 6.77 -20.39 -4.91
CA ALA A 19 7.15 -19.02 -4.56
C ALA A 19 8.29 -19.03 -3.52
N ASP A 20 9.47 -18.59 -3.93
CA ASP A 20 10.67 -18.58 -3.06
C ASP A 20 10.50 -17.74 -1.79
N ARG A 21 9.79 -16.61 -1.88
CA ARG A 21 9.61 -15.65 -0.78
C ARG A 21 8.24 -14.97 -0.79
N ILE A 22 7.72 -14.71 0.40
CA ILE A 22 6.47 -14.00 0.67
C ILE A 22 6.78 -12.78 1.53
N TYR A 23 6.69 -11.59 0.94
CA TYR A 23 6.88 -10.33 1.67
C TYR A 23 5.54 -9.80 2.18
N VAL A 24 5.41 -9.68 3.50
CA VAL A 24 4.22 -9.10 4.13
C VAL A 24 4.57 -7.74 4.69
N VAL A 25 4.04 -6.69 4.06
CA VAL A 25 4.22 -5.32 4.53
C VAL A 25 3.13 -4.99 5.56
N LEU A 26 3.53 -4.83 6.81
CA LEU A 26 2.62 -4.64 7.95
C LEU A 26 2.76 -3.23 8.53
N ASP A 27 1.64 -2.66 9.00
CA ASP A 27 1.69 -1.46 9.81
C ASP A 27 2.12 -1.78 11.26
N ASN A 28 2.09 -0.78 12.15
CA ASN A 28 2.54 -0.94 13.53
C ASN A 28 1.43 -1.32 14.52
N LEU A 29 0.29 -1.84 14.05
CA LEU A 29 -0.78 -2.33 14.93
C LEU A 29 -0.27 -3.46 15.84
N SER A 30 -0.71 -3.45 17.11
CA SER A 30 -0.22 -4.40 18.12
C SER A 30 -0.48 -5.85 17.77
N VAL A 31 -1.59 -6.13 17.06
CA VAL A 31 -1.94 -7.49 16.59
C VAL A 31 -0.85 -8.10 15.71
N HIS A 32 -0.12 -7.30 14.92
CA HIS A 32 0.94 -7.78 14.04
C HIS A 32 2.25 -8.12 14.78
N LYS A 33 2.31 -7.81 16.09
CA LYS A 33 3.47 -8.06 16.95
C LYS A 33 3.14 -9.01 18.11
N ALA A 34 1.98 -9.64 18.07
CA ALA A 34 1.62 -10.65 19.04
C ALA A 34 2.58 -11.85 18.94
N TYR A 35 2.77 -12.56 20.05
CA TYR A 35 3.78 -13.63 20.14
C TYR A 35 3.55 -14.75 19.12
N ASP A 36 2.30 -15.18 18.97
CA ASP A 36 1.85 -16.15 17.98
C ASP A 36 2.20 -15.72 16.54
N VAL A 37 2.04 -14.43 16.23
CA VAL A 37 2.34 -13.85 14.91
C VAL A 37 3.83 -13.86 14.62
N LEU A 38 4.66 -13.52 15.61
CA LEU A 38 6.12 -13.60 15.46
C LEU A 38 6.61 -15.05 15.38
N LEU A 39 5.97 -15.98 16.10
CA LEU A 39 6.25 -17.42 16.03
C LEU A 39 5.87 -18.00 14.66
N PHE A 40 4.73 -17.59 14.09
CA PHE A 40 4.35 -17.98 12.74
C PHE A 40 5.44 -17.61 11.73
N ASN A 41 5.93 -16.36 11.77
CA ASN A 41 6.99 -15.91 10.86
C ASN A 41 8.30 -16.69 11.05
N LEU A 42 8.62 -17.14 12.27
CA LEU A 42 9.79 -17.99 12.52
C LEU A 42 9.60 -19.42 11.98
N ALA A 43 8.39 -19.96 12.07
CA ALA A 43 8.05 -21.30 11.61
C ALA A 43 7.92 -21.42 10.08
N HIS A 44 7.69 -20.30 9.38
CA HIS A 44 7.49 -20.27 7.93
C HIS A 44 8.65 -19.50 7.26
N PRO A 45 9.77 -20.15 6.91
CA PRO A 45 11.00 -19.47 6.47
C PRO A 45 10.88 -18.72 5.13
N ARG A 46 9.81 -18.97 4.37
CA ARG A 46 9.48 -18.23 3.14
C ARG A 46 8.89 -16.85 3.43
N TRP A 47 8.37 -16.63 4.64
CA TRP A 47 7.70 -15.40 5.02
C TRP A 47 8.70 -14.38 5.59
N GLU A 48 8.58 -13.13 5.13
CA GLU A 48 9.35 -12.00 5.62
C GLU A 48 8.40 -10.86 5.99
N PHE A 49 8.24 -10.62 7.29
CA PHE A 49 7.45 -9.49 7.79
C PHE A 49 8.26 -8.20 7.74
N VAL A 50 7.78 -7.24 6.95
CA VAL A 50 8.36 -5.91 6.79
C VAL A 50 7.46 -4.90 7.47
N PHE A 51 7.87 -4.44 8.66
CA PHE A 51 7.13 -3.43 9.41
C PHE A 51 7.45 -2.02 8.89
N GLN A 52 6.41 -1.22 8.68
CA GLN A 52 6.57 0.17 8.28
C GLN A 52 7.28 1.00 9.38
N PRO A 53 8.12 1.98 9.01
CA PRO A 53 8.66 2.93 9.96
C PRO A 53 7.55 3.66 10.73
N LYS A 54 7.81 4.01 11.99
CA LYS A 54 6.89 4.86 12.76
C LYS A 54 6.64 6.16 12.00
N TYR A 55 5.39 6.62 12.02
CA TYR A 55 4.93 7.84 11.34
C TYR A 55 4.98 7.82 9.81
N ALA A 56 5.07 6.64 9.18
CA ALA A 56 5.11 6.48 7.73
C ALA A 56 3.80 5.92 7.14
N ALA A 57 2.64 6.35 7.66
CA ALA A 57 1.32 5.89 7.20
C ALA A 57 1.08 6.09 5.69
N TYR A 58 1.71 7.10 5.09
CA TYR A 58 1.67 7.34 3.64
C TYR A 58 2.27 6.18 2.80
N LEU A 59 3.01 5.26 3.43
CA LEU A 59 3.53 4.05 2.80
C LEU A 59 2.49 2.92 2.75
N ASN A 60 1.41 3.03 3.51
CA ASN A 60 0.42 1.97 3.66
C ASN A 60 -0.59 1.97 2.51
N LEU A 61 -0.35 1.10 1.52
CA LEU A 61 -1.22 0.95 0.35
C LEU A 61 -2.63 0.46 0.69
N ILE A 62 -2.85 -0.11 1.88
CA ILE A 62 -4.19 -0.50 2.31
C ILE A 62 -5.12 0.71 2.53
N GLU A 63 -4.57 1.87 2.92
CA GLU A 63 -5.36 3.07 3.19
C GLU A 63 -6.08 3.63 1.93
N PRO A 64 -5.39 3.87 0.79
CA PRO A 64 -6.06 4.27 -0.44
C PRO A 64 -6.98 3.15 -1.00
N TRP A 65 -6.64 1.88 -0.73
CA TRP A 65 -7.52 0.76 -1.07
C TRP A 65 -8.83 0.82 -0.28
N TRP A 66 -8.81 1.03 1.04
CA TRP A 66 -10.02 1.18 1.86
C TRP A 66 -10.92 2.32 1.39
N LYS A 67 -10.32 3.46 0.99
CA LYS A 67 -11.09 4.56 0.40
C LYS A 67 -11.82 4.11 -0.87
N THR A 68 -11.15 3.31 -1.69
CA THR A 68 -11.71 2.78 -2.94
C THR A 68 -12.80 1.76 -2.68
N LEU A 69 -12.54 0.78 -1.82
CA LEU A 69 -13.51 -0.22 -1.37
C LEU A 69 -14.76 0.44 -0.79
N LYS A 70 -14.61 1.44 0.08
CA LYS A 70 -15.74 2.20 0.62
C LYS A 70 -16.56 2.88 -0.48
N SER A 71 -15.91 3.39 -1.52
CA SER A 71 -16.59 4.01 -2.65
C SER A 71 -17.34 3.00 -3.53
N LEU A 72 -16.79 1.79 -3.70
CA LEU A 72 -17.38 0.74 -4.53
C LEU A 72 -18.51 -0.02 -3.80
N ALA A 73 -18.29 -0.34 -2.53
CA ALA A 73 -19.17 -1.21 -1.76
C ALA A 73 -20.22 -0.43 -0.96
N ILE A 74 -19.87 0.69 -0.32
CA ILE A 74 -20.67 1.28 0.77
C ILE A 74 -21.32 2.61 0.41
N LYS A 75 -20.59 3.49 -0.31
CA LYS A 75 -21.00 4.87 -0.51
C LYS A 75 -22.36 4.96 -1.22
N ARG A 76 -23.29 5.71 -0.63
CA ARG A 76 -24.68 5.92 -1.12
C ARG A 76 -25.54 4.65 -1.16
N ARG A 77 -25.24 3.64 -0.34
CA ARG A 77 -26.07 2.44 -0.19
C ARG A 77 -26.61 2.35 1.24
N ALA A 78 -27.83 1.86 1.37
CA ALA A 78 -28.41 1.44 2.64
C ALA A 78 -28.41 -0.09 2.66
N PHE A 79 -28.16 -0.66 3.85
CA PHE A 79 -28.13 -2.11 4.07
C PHE A 79 -29.06 -2.42 5.24
N GLU A 80 -29.87 -3.46 5.07
CA GLU A 80 -30.82 -3.95 6.07
C GLU A 80 -30.25 -5.14 6.84
N THR A 81 -29.29 -5.87 6.24
CA THR A 81 -28.68 -7.05 6.87
C THR A 81 -27.17 -7.06 6.69
N TRP A 82 -26.51 -7.88 7.51
CA TRP A 82 -25.07 -8.06 7.47
C TRP A 82 -24.62 -8.76 6.18
N GLU A 83 -25.40 -9.73 5.70
CA GLU A 83 -25.14 -10.49 4.48
C GLU A 83 -25.10 -9.57 3.25
N GLN A 84 -25.94 -8.53 3.22
CA GLN A 84 -25.92 -7.54 2.13
C GLN A 84 -24.62 -6.72 2.11
N ILE A 85 -24.02 -6.46 3.28
CA ILE A 85 -22.72 -5.78 3.37
C ILE A 85 -21.62 -6.72 2.86
N GLU A 86 -21.60 -7.98 3.30
CA GLU A 86 -20.64 -8.98 2.85
C GLU A 86 -20.68 -9.15 1.33
N GLU A 87 -21.88 -9.30 0.76
CA GLU A 87 -22.07 -9.42 -0.68
C GLU A 87 -21.63 -8.16 -1.44
N ALA A 88 -21.91 -6.97 -0.89
CA ALA A 88 -21.46 -5.71 -1.49
C ALA A 88 -19.93 -5.57 -1.47
N VAL A 89 -19.26 -6.01 -0.40
CA VAL A 89 -17.80 -6.05 -0.30
C VAL A 89 -17.23 -7.06 -1.30
N ALA A 90 -17.77 -8.28 -1.37
CA ALA A 90 -17.33 -9.31 -2.31
C ALA A 90 -17.41 -8.82 -3.76
N ARG A 91 -18.57 -8.30 -4.18
CA ARG A 91 -18.75 -7.73 -5.53
C ARG A 91 -17.80 -6.58 -5.84
N ALA A 92 -17.50 -5.73 -4.84
CA ALA A 92 -16.57 -4.63 -5.02
C ALA A 92 -15.12 -5.12 -5.19
N VAL A 93 -14.72 -6.17 -4.47
CA VAL A 93 -13.42 -6.83 -4.61
C VAL A 93 -13.31 -7.49 -5.99
N ASP A 94 -14.33 -8.25 -6.43
CA ASP A 94 -14.36 -8.89 -7.75
C ASP A 94 -14.27 -7.86 -8.88
N TYR A 95 -15.07 -6.79 -8.78
CA TYR A 95 -15.02 -5.69 -9.73
C TYR A 95 -13.61 -5.09 -9.81
N TRP A 96 -12.98 -4.78 -8.67
CA TRP A 96 -11.64 -4.20 -8.65
C TRP A 96 -10.58 -5.15 -9.24
N ASN A 97 -10.64 -6.43 -8.89
CA ASN A 97 -9.72 -7.45 -9.39
C ASN A 97 -9.82 -7.62 -10.91
N GLY A 98 -11.03 -7.49 -11.47
CA GLY A 98 -11.27 -7.47 -12.92
C GLY A 98 -10.79 -6.19 -13.62
N HIS A 99 -10.68 -5.07 -12.92
CA HIS A 99 -10.35 -3.74 -13.48
C HIS A 99 -8.99 -3.21 -12.99
N ARG A 100 -8.00 -4.08 -12.80
CA ARG A 100 -6.69 -3.81 -12.14
C ARG A 100 -6.18 -2.37 -12.31
N HIS A 101 -6.17 -1.62 -11.20
CA HIS A 101 -5.60 -0.29 -11.11
C HIS A 101 -4.38 -0.28 -10.15
N PRO A 102 -3.18 -0.63 -10.64
CA PRO A 102 -2.01 -0.74 -9.77
C PRO A 102 -1.67 0.61 -9.14
N TYR A 103 -1.43 0.62 -7.83
CA TYR A 103 -0.90 1.79 -7.14
C TYR A 103 0.57 1.98 -7.53
N VAL A 104 0.85 3.10 -8.21
CA VAL A 104 2.22 3.45 -8.59
C VAL A 104 2.89 4.19 -7.45
N TRP A 105 3.97 3.60 -6.94
CA TRP A 105 4.81 4.22 -5.92
C TRP A 105 5.70 5.33 -6.49
N GLY A 106 5.81 6.44 -5.75
CA GLY A 106 6.69 7.57 -6.09
C GLY A 106 5.97 8.89 -6.30
N ARG A 107 6.73 9.96 -6.55
CA ARG A 107 6.13 11.28 -6.81
C ARG A 107 5.29 11.19 -8.08
N ARG A 108 3.99 11.55 -8.02
CA ARG A 108 3.35 12.16 -9.20
C ARG A 108 4.34 13.23 -9.66
N ARG A 109 4.80 13.17 -10.92
CA ARG A 109 5.44 14.33 -11.52
C ARG A 109 4.44 15.47 -11.33
N ARG A 110 4.67 16.36 -10.35
CA ARG A 110 4.06 17.67 -10.42
C ARG A 110 4.48 18.15 -11.80
N HIS A 111 3.54 18.55 -12.64
CA HIS A 111 3.87 19.35 -13.82
C HIS A 111 4.55 20.60 -13.28
N ARG A 112 5.86 20.52 -13.04
CA ARG A 112 6.68 21.67 -12.76
C ARG A 112 6.79 22.31 -14.12
N ALA A 113 6.09 23.43 -14.31
CA ALA A 113 6.29 24.26 -15.49
C ALA A 113 7.81 24.37 -15.70
N VAL A 114 8.27 24.05 -16.92
CA VAL A 114 9.67 24.18 -17.29
C VAL A 114 10.08 25.60 -16.93
N ARG A 115 10.98 25.76 -15.96
CA ARG A 115 11.57 27.07 -15.71
C ARG A 115 12.35 27.40 -16.97
N ARG A 116 11.94 28.47 -17.67
CA ARG A 116 12.72 29.00 -18.79
C ARG A 116 14.13 29.28 -18.26
N PRO A 117 15.21 28.82 -18.90
CA PRO A 117 16.55 29.23 -18.54
C PRO A 117 16.58 30.76 -18.61
N GLY A 118 16.88 31.42 -17.50
CA GLY A 118 17.22 32.84 -17.55
C GLY A 118 18.51 32.96 -18.36
N VAL A 119 18.54 33.88 -19.33
CA VAL A 119 19.79 34.22 -20.02
C VAL A 119 20.73 34.79 -18.95
N GLY A 120 21.74 34.02 -18.56
CA GLY A 120 22.80 34.51 -17.69
C GLY A 120 23.60 35.55 -18.46
N ALA A 121 23.52 36.82 -18.06
CA ALA A 121 24.47 37.82 -18.53
C ALA A 121 25.85 37.47 -17.96
N MET A 122 26.86 37.44 -18.83
CA MET A 122 28.25 37.27 -18.39
C MET A 122 28.66 38.49 -17.55
N PRO A 123 29.30 38.31 -16.40
CA PRO A 123 29.79 39.43 -15.62
C PRO A 123 30.90 40.15 -16.40
N THR A 124 30.75 41.47 -16.56
CA THR A 124 31.77 42.32 -17.20
C THR A 124 32.94 42.48 -16.24
N ILE A 125 34.11 41.97 -16.61
CA ILE A 125 35.36 42.21 -15.87
C ILE A 125 35.90 43.59 -16.32
N PRO A 126 36.14 44.55 -15.40
CA PRO A 126 36.76 45.80 -15.79
C PRO A 126 38.24 45.56 -16.16
N ALA A 127 38.66 46.13 -17.28
CA ALA A 127 40.05 46.06 -17.73
C ALA A 127 40.96 46.73 -16.69
N VAL A 128 42.04 46.04 -16.30
CA VAL A 128 43.11 46.60 -15.47
C VAL A 128 43.90 47.58 -16.33
N GLY A 129 43.81 48.87 -16.00
CA GLY A 129 44.68 49.91 -16.55
C GLY A 129 46.07 49.84 -15.92
N GLY A 130 47.10 50.06 -16.75
CA GLY A 130 48.50 50.14 -16.32
C GLY A 130 48.89 51.49 -15.74
#